data_AF-A0A534L5Z8-F1
#
_entry.id   AF-A0A534L5Z8-F1
#
_cell.length_a   1.000
_cell.length_b   1.000
_cell.length_c   1.000
_cell.angle_alpha   90.00
_cell.angle_beta   90.00
_cell.angle_gamma   90.00
#
_symmetry.space_group_name_H-M   'P 1'
#
loop_
_entity.id
_entity.type
_entity.pdbx_description
1 polymer ?
#
loop_
_entity_poly.entity_id
_entity_poly.type
_entity_poly.pdbx_seq_one_letter_code
_entity_poly.pdbx_strand_id
1 'polypeptide(L)'
;YSAALSDTIDLVVVGAFAGRGKRAGTYGALLMAAYDEQADVFRTTCKLGTGFDDETLRHLPDKLKGSHREQRPARVDSKLEADAWFDPDAVLEVRGAEITVSPVHTAAWDTVRPGAGLAIRFPRFTGRWRDDKKPEDATTTKELLEMYNLQIKRARKPT
;
A
#
# COMPACT_ATOMS: atom_id res chain seq x y z
N TYR A 1 -2.05 23.78 4.34
CA TYR A 1 -1.16 22.63 4.11
C TYR A 1 -1.38 21.63 5.23
N SER A 2 -2.03 20.49 4.98
CA SER A 2 -2.18 19.46 6.03
C SER A 2 -0.81 18.86 6.31
N ALA A 3 -0.49 18.64 7.58
CA ALA A 3 0.74 17.96 7.97
C ALA A 3 0.80 16.61 7.24
N ALA A 4 1.78 16.44 6.36
CA ALA A 4 2.05 15.13 5.78
C ALA A 4 2.49 14.18 6.91
N LEU A 5 2.39 12.87 6.70
CA LEU A 5 3.17 11.93 7.50
C LEU A 5 4.62 12.39 7.41
N SER A 6 5.24 12.67 8.57
CA SER A 6 6.66 13.04 8.62
C SER A 6 7.52 11.95 8.01
N ASP A 7 7.09 10.71 8.19
CA ASP A 7 7.83 9.50 7.87
C ASP A 7 7.26 8.77 6.64
N THR A 8 8.16 8.12 5.91
CA THR A 8 7.82 7.22 4.81
C THR A 8 7.47 5.84 5.35
N ILE A 9 6.75 5.05 4.57
CA ILE A 9 6.40 3.67 4.88
C ILE A 9 6.79 2.78 3.70
N ASP A 10 7.19 1.55 3.99
CA ASP A 10 7.58 0.57 2.98
C ASP A 10 6.42 -0.40 2.80
N LEU A 11 5.92 -0.53 1.57
CA LEU A 11 4.74 -1.34 1.28
C LEU A 11 5.01 -2.32 0.15
N VAL A 12 4.37 -3.47 0.23
CA VAL A 12 4.51 -4.55 -0.75
C VAL A 12 3.47 -4.40 -1.86
N VAL A 13 3.90 -4.58 -3.11
CA VAL A 13 3.00 -4.68 -4.26
C VAL A 13 2.33 -6.05 -4.24
N VAL A 14 1.01 -6.09 -4.18
CA VAL A 14 0.23 -7.35 -4.17
C VAL A 14 -0.78 -7.47 -5.30
N GLY A 15 -1.05 -6.36 -6.01
CA GLY A 15 -1.91 -6.36 -7.18
C GLY A 15 -1.79 -5.08 -7.97
N ALA A 16 -2.52 -4.97 -9.08
CA ALA A 16 -2.61 -3.76 -9.88
C ALA A 16 -3.98 -3.58 -10.53
N PHE A 17 -4.26 -2.34 -10.88
CA PHE A 17 -5.44 -1.92 -11.64
C PHE A 17 -5.02 -1.42 -13.01
N ALA A 18 -5.71 -1.84 -14.06
CA ALA A 18 -5.41 -1.50 -15.44
C ALA A 18 -5.48 0.03 -15.64
N GLY A 19 -4.47 0.56 -16.31
CA GLY A 19 -4.41 1.96 -16.66
C GLY A 19 -5.43 2.32 -17.74
N ARG A 20 -5.89 3.56 -17.71
CA ARG A 20 -6.84 4.12 -18.67
C ARG A 20 -6.26 5.37 -19.34
N GLY A 21 -6.76 5.72 -20.53
CA GLY A 21 -6.32 6.90 -21.27
C GLY A 21 -4.82 6.87 -21.57
N LYS A 22 -4.06 7.88 -21.11
CA LYS A 22 -2.61 7.96 -21.31
C LYS A 22 -1.81 6.80 -20.69
N ARG A 23 -2.42 6.04 -19.79
CA ARG A 23 -1.83 4.84 -19.15
C ARG A 23 -2.41 3.53 -19.68
N ALA A 24 -3.16 3.55 -20.77
CA ALA A 24 -3.66 2.32 -21.38
C ALA A 24 -2.48 1.40 -21.79
N GLY A 25 -2.61 0.10 -21.55
CA GLY A 25 -1.55 -0.87 -21.80
C GLY A 25 -0.53 -1.03 -20.66
N THR A 26 -0.66 -0.28 -19.56
CA THR A 26 0.11 -0.49 -18.32
C THR A 26 -0.82 -0.50 -17.10
N TYR A 27 -0.27 -0.43 -15.88
CA TYR A 27 -1.00 -0.30 -14.63
C TYR A 27 -1.24 1.17 -14.27
N GLY A 28 -2.50 1.50 -13.97
CA GLY A 28 -2.92 2.82 -13.53
C GLY A 28 -2.64 3.07 -12.05
N ALA A 29 -2.72 2.02 -11.24
CA ALA A 29 -2.38 2.02 -9.83
C ALA A 29 -1.96 0.63 -9.36
N LEU A 30 -1.04 0.57 -8.40
CA LEU A 30 -0.66 -0.65 -7.69
C LEU A 30 -1.50 -0.80 -6.41
N LEU A 31 -1.89 -2.01 -6.06
CA LEU A 31 -2.49 -2.35 -4.78
C LEU A 31 -1.37 -2.66 -3.79
N MET A 32 -1.28 -1.86 -2.73
CA MET A 32 -0.18 -1.92 -1.77
C MET A 32 -0.65 -2.49 -0.43
N ALA A 33 0.21 -3.29 0.20
CA ALA A 33 -0.06 -3.96 1.46
C ALA A 33 1.05 -3.74 2.50
N ALA A 34 0.62 -3.75 3.77
CA ALA A 34 1.49 -3.84 4.94
C ALA A 34 1.53 -5.29 5.44
N TYR A 35 2.61 -5.67 6.11
CA TYR A 35 2.77 -7.03 6.61
C TYR A 35 2.09 -7.22 7.96
N ASP A 36 1.33 -8.30 8.14
CA ASP A 36 0.80 -8.73 9.43
C ASP A 36 1.61 -9.93 9.93
N GLU A 37 2.54 -9.67 10.85
CA GLU A 37 3.44 -10.67 11.40
C GLU A 37 2.71 -11.77 12.18
N GLN A 38 1.54 -11.48 12.76
CA GLN A 38 0.82 -12.46 13.59
C GLN A 38 0.10 -13.49 12.74
N ALA A 39 -0.47 -13.05 11.62
CA ALA A 39 -1.20 -13.91 10.70
C ALA A 39 -0.34 -14.40 9.52
N ASP A 40 0.90 -13.89 9.37
CA ASP A 40 1.79 -14.15 8.24
C ASP A 40 1.13 -13.84 6.87
N VAL A 41 0.46 -12.69 6.79
CA VAL A 41 -0.24 -12.22 5.58
C VAL A 41 0.01 -10.75 5.29
N PHE A 42 -0.15 -10.36 4.03
CA PHE A 42 -0.06 -8.99 3.55
C PHE A 42 -1.46 -8.39 3.45
N ARG A 43 -1.73 -7.39 4.29
CA ARG A 43 -3.03 -6.70 4.35
C ARG A 43 -3.00 -5.38 3.60
N THR A 44 -3.92 -5.22 2.65
CA THR A 44 -3.95 -4.02 1.79
C THR A 44 -4.26 -2.75 2.57
N THR A 45 -3.61 -1.64 2.18
CA THR A 45 -3.72 -0.33 2.85
C THR A 45 -3.87 0.84 1.88
N CYS A 46 -3.49 0.72 0.61
CA CYS A 46 -3.77 1.79 -0.36
C CYS A 46 -3.73 1.34 -1.81
N LYS A 47 -4.22 2.22 -2.70
CA LYS A 47 -3.95 2.17 -4.14
C LYS A 47 -2.92 3.25 -4.48
N LEU A 48 -1.79 2.86 -5.04
CA LEU A 48 -0.67 3.73 -5.36
C LEU A 48 -0.65 4.02 -6.87
N GLY A 49 -1.17 5.19 -7.26
CA GLY A 49 -1.24 5.61 -8.67
C GLY A 49 -0.45 6.88 -8.99
N THR A 50 0.26 7.46 -8.02
CA THR A 50 0.97 8.75 -8.18
C THR A 50 2.39 8.66 -7.64
N GLY A 51 3.28 9.55 -8.11
CA GLY A 51 4.71 9.54 -7.76
C GLY A 51 5.60 8.71 -8.70
N PHE A 52 5.01 8.08 -9.71
CA PHE A 52 5.76 7.44 -10.79
C PHE A 52 6.01 8.42 -11.92
N ASP A 53 7.23 8.43 -12.46
CA ASP A 53 7.50 9.04 -13.76
C ASP A 53 6.97 8.16 -14.91
N ASP A 54 6.91 8.76 -16.11
CA ASP A 54 6.33 8.10 -17.28
C ASP A 54 7.16 6.89 -17.73
N GLU A 55 8.47 6.89 -17.49
CA GLU A 55 9.35 5.77 -17.82
C GLU A 55 9.07 4.57 -16.92
N THR A 56 9.06 4.78 -15.60
CA THR A 56 8.74 3.75 -14.61
C THR A 56 7.36 3.16 -14.86
N LEU A 57 6.35 4.00 -15.15
CA LEU A 57 5.00 3.54 -15.47
C LEU A 57 4.98 2.61 -16.68
N ARG A 58 5.75 2.89 -17.73
CA ARG A 58 5.81 2.03 -18.93
C ARG A 58 6.44 0.67 -18.64
N HIS A 59 7.40 0.62 -17.71
CA HIS A 59 8.14 -0.60 -17.38
C HIS A 59 7.55 -1.40 -16.21
N LEU A 60 6.50 -0.92 -15.54
CA LEU A 60 5.85 -1.65 -14.44
C LEU A 60 5.42 -3.08 -14.82
N PRO A 61 4.78 -3.35 -15.97
CA PRO A 61 4.39 -4.71 -16.35
C PRO A 61 5.59 -5.65 -16.46
N ASP A 62 6.70 -5.20 -17.06
CA ASP A 62 7.91 -6.02 -17.20
C ASP A 62 8.58 -6.25 -15.84
N LYS A 63 8.67 -5.21 -15.00
CA LYS A 63 9.29 -5.28 -13.67
C LYS A 63 8.55 -6.25 -12.74
N LEU A 64 7.23 -6.34 -12.85
CA LEU A 64 6.38 -7.19 -12.00
C LEU A 64 6.01 -8.54 -12.65
N LYS A 65 6.45 -8.79 -13.89
CA LYS A 65 6.11 -10.00 -14.65
C LYS A 65 6.46 -11.29 -13.92
N GLY A 66 7.59 -11.30 -13.21
CA GLY A 66 8.09 -12.48 -12.48
C GLY A 66 7.17 -12.93 -11.34
N SER A 67 6.48 -11.99 -10.70
CA SER A 67 5.57 -12.25 -9.59
C SER A 67 4.10 -12.33 -10.00
N HIS A 68 3.76 -12.16 -11.28
CA HIS A 68 2.37 -12.17 -11.76
C HIS A 68 1.63 -13.48 -11.46
N ARG A 69 0.37 -13.37 -11.02
CA ARG A 69 -0.53 -14.49 -10.71
C ARG A 69 -1.92 -14.25 -11.29
N GLU A 70 -2.56 -15.34 -11.71
CA GLU A 70 -3.94 -15.31 -12.21
C GLU A 70 -4.97 -15.12 -11.09
N GLN A 71 -4.64 -15.54 -9.87
CA GLN A 71 -5.51 -15.49 -8.71
C GLN A 71 -4.78 -14.81 -7.55
N ARG A 72 -5.54 -14.26 -6.61
CA ARG A 72 -5.01 -13.66 -5.38
C ARG A 72 -4.15 -14.68 -4.62
N PRO A 73 -2.87 -14.39 -4.31
CA PRO A 73 -2.04 -15.29 -3.52
C PRO A 73 -2.62 -15.54 -2.14
N ALA A 74 -2.35 -16.73 -1.58
CA ALA A 74 -2.89 -17.14 -0.28
C ALA A 74 -2.47 -16.22 0.88
N ARG A 75 -1.24 -15.67 0.82
CA ARG A 75 -0.72 -14.71 1.80
C ARG A 75 -1.23 -13.28 1.61
N VAL A 76 -2.11 -13.00 0.64
CA VAL A 76 -2.65 -11.66 0.40
C VAL A 76 -4.09 -11.57 0.90
N ASP A 77 -4.33 -10.68 1.86
CA ASP A 77 -5.65 -10.38 2.39
C ASP A 77 -6.14 -9.04 1.85
N SER A 78 -7.18 -9.08 1.00
CA SER A 78 -7.81 -7.91 0.43
C SER A 78 -9.31 -8.08 0.25
N LYS A 79 -10.07 -6.99 0.42
CA LYS A 79 -11.48 -6.91 -0.01
C LYS A 79 -11.64 -6.32 -1.41
N LEU A 80 -10.56 -5.81 -2.00
CA LEU A 80 -10.56 -5.26 -3.35
C LEU A 80 -10.16 -6.37 -4.32
N GLU A 81 -10.88 -6.45 -5.44
CA GLU A 81 -10.47 -7.29 -6.56
C GLU A 81 -9.54 -6.48 -7.48
N ALA A 82 -8.31 -6.96 -7.68
CA ALA A 82 -7.35 -6.35 -8.58
C ALA A 82 -7.52 -6.90 -10.01
N ASP A 83 -7.13 -6.13 -11.02
CA ASP A 83 -7.15 -6.60 -12.41
C ASP A 83 -5.98 -7.56 -12.69
N ALA A 84 -4.90 -7.45 -11.91
CA ALA A 84 -3.77 -8.38 -11.89
C ALA A 84 -3.30 -8.60 -10.45
N TRP A 85 -2.91 -9.83 -10.12
CA TRP A 85 -2.39 -10.21 -8.81
C TRP A 85 -0.89 -10.48 -8.88
N PHE A 86 -0.17 -10.25 -7.78
CA PHE A 86 1.26 -10.52 -7.68
C PHE A 86 1.59 -11.23 -6.39
N ASP A 87 2.49 -12.21 -6.46
CA ASP A 87 3.16 -12.73 -5.26
C ASP A 87 3.87 -11.56 -4.54
N PRO A 88 3.78 -11.50 -3.20
CA PRO A 88 4.52 -10.53 -2.40
C PRO A 88 6.03 -10.65 -2.68
N ASP A 89 6.60 -9.63 -3.31
CA ASP A 89 8.01 -9.63 -3.73
C ASP A 89 8.57 -8.19 -3.73
N ALA A 90 7.99 -7.32 -4.55
CA ALA A 90 8.47 -5.94 -4.67
C ALA A 90 8.00 -5.05 -3.51
N VAL A 91 8.96 -4.38 -2.86
CA VAL A 91 8.72 -3.40 -1.80
C VAL A 91 9.02 -1.98 -2.30
N LEU A 92 8.10 -1.05 -2.09
CA LEU A 92 8.22 0.35 -2.49
C LEU A 92 8.16 1.26 -1.27
N GLU A 93 9.01 2.28 -1.26
CA GLU A 93 8.90 3.37 -0.30
C GLU A 93 7.78 4.34 -0.74
N VAL A 94 6.85 4.61 0.18
CA VAL A 94 5.62 5.37 -0.06
C VAL A 94 5.52 6.50 0.96
N ARG A 95 5.10 7.68 0.48
CA ARG A 95 4.65 8.78 1.34
C ARG A 95 3.14 8.91 1.30
N GLY A 96 2.56 9.32 2.43
CA GLY A 96 1.15 9.67 2.55
C GLY A 96 0.94 11.01 3.25
N ALA A 97 -0.26 11.55 3.15
CA ALA A 97 -0.65 12.72 3.93
C ALA A 97 -1.05 12.35 5.35
N GLU A 98 -1.87 11.31 5.51
CA GLU A 98 -2.41 10.84 6.78
C GLU A 98 -2.86 9.39 6.66
N ILE A 99 -3.08 8.73 7.79
CA ILE A 99 -3.75 7.43 7.87
C ILE A 99 -5.21 7.65 8.25
N THR A 100 -6.13 7.00 7.54
CA THR A 100 -7.58 7.11 7.75
C THR A 100 -8.22 5.73 7.91
N VAL A 101 -9.42 5.70 8.48
CA VAL A 101 -10.21 4.46 8.59
C VAL A 101 -10.88 4.16 7.25
N SER A 102 -10.74 2.94 6.74
CA SER A 102 -11.20 2.50 5.43
C SER A 102 -12.11 1.28 5.52
N PRO A 103 -13.28 1.27 4.83
CA PRO A 103 -14.14 0.10 4.77
C PRO A 103 -13.67 -0.99 3.78
N VAL A 104 -12.67 -0.68 2.93
CA VAL A 104 -12.24 -1.57 1.82
C VAL A 104 -10.82 -2.10 1.97
N HIS A 105 -10.01 -1.48 2.83
CA HIS A 105 -8.65 -1.92 3.11
C HIS A 105 -8.60 -2.70 4.41
N THR A 106 -7.74 -3.71 4.46
CA THR A 106 -7.72 -4.77 5.49
C THR A 106 -6.62 -4.58 6.52
N ALA A 107 -5.68 -3.65 6.32
CA ALA A 107 -4.66 -3.37 7.33
C ALA A 107 -5.30 -2.95 8.67
N ALA A 108 -4.89 -3.57 9.79
CA ALA A 108 -5.48 -3.35 11.11
C ALA A 108 -7.03 -3.44 11.13
N TRP A 109 -7.59 -4.40 10.40
CA TRP A 109 -9.03 -4.67 10.33
C TRP A 109 -9.65 -4.86 11.72
N ASP A 110 -10.87 -4.34 11.90
CA ASP A 110 -11.66 -4.38 13.14
C ASP A 110 -10.99 -3.78 14.39
N THR A 111 -9.82 -3.15 14.24
CA THR A 111 -9.03 -2.70 15.40
C THR A 111 -9.41 -1.29 15.86
N VAL A 112 -9.65 -0.37 14.92
CA VAL A 112 -10.05 1.02 15.23
C VAL A 112 -11.57 1.19 15.18
N ARG A 113 -12.21 0.57 14.18
CA ARG A 113 -13.66 0.59 13.98
C ARG A 113 -14.10 -0.78 13.47
N PRO A 114 -15.14 -1.40 14.06
CA PRO A 114 -15.70 -2.64 13.51
C PRO A 114 -16.12 -2.48 12.05
N GLY A 115 -15.83 -3.49 11.24
CA GLY A 115 -16.07 -3.53 9.79
C GLY A 115 -15.13 -2.65 8.96
N ALA A 116 -13.97 -2.25 9.49
CA ALA A 116 -13.04 -1.37 8.76
C ALA A 116 -11.57 -1.62 9.15
N GLY A 117 -10.67 -1.35 8.20
CA GLY A 117 -9.23 -1.29 8.42
C GLY A 117 -8.70 0.14 8.30
N LEU A 118 -7.41 0.27 8.05
CA LEU A 118 -6.68 1.51 7.86
C LEU A 118 -6.24 1.67 6.41
N ALA A 119 -6.16 2.92 5.96
CA ALA A 119 -5.66 3.26 4.66
C ALA A 119 -4.79 4.51 4.67
N ILE A 120 -3.85 4.55 3.74
CA ILE A 120 -3.00 5.73 3.54
C ILE A 120 -3.70 6.69 2.58
N ARG A 121 -3.86 7.94 3.00
CA ARG A 121 -4.46 8.99 2.18
C ARG A 121 -3.39 9.70 1.35
N PHE A 122 -3.74 9.96 0.09
CA PHE A 122 -2.85 10.59 -0.90
C PHE A 122 -1.48 9.89 -1.01
N PRO A 123 -1.46 8.55 -1.19
CA PRO A 123 -0.22 7.81 -1.28
C PRO A 123 0.55 8.19 -2.55
N ARG A 124 1.86 8.42 -2.42
CA ARG A 124 2.78 8.75 -3.51
C ARG A 124 4.02 7.87 -3.42
N PHE A 125 4.42 7.30 -4.55
CA PHE A 125 5.70 6.62 -4.67
C PHE A 125 6.82 7.66 -4.55
N THR A 126 7.88 7.35 -3.81
CA THR A 126 9.00 8.28 -3.62
C THR A 126 10.04 8.21 -4.75
N GLY A 127 9.93 7.20 -5.63
CA GLY A 127 10.97 6.87 -6.62
C GLY A 127 11.89 5.74 -6.14
N ARG A 128 11.78 5.32 -4.88
CA ARG A 128 12.68 4.32 -4.28
C ARG A 128 12.04 2.93 -4.19
N TRP A 129 12.57 2.03 -4.99
CA TRP A 129 12.39 0.58 -4.80
C TRP A 129 13.27 0.13 -3.65
N ARG A 130 12.72 -0.68 -2.74
CA ARG A 130 13.41 -1.19 -1.57
C ARG A 130 13.97 -2.58 -1.85
N ASP A 131 14.87 -2.65 -2.83
CA ASP A 131 15.57 -3.89 -3.20
C ASP A 131 16.45 -4.41 -2.04
N ASP A 132 16.69 -3.57 -1.02
CA ASP A 132 17.35 -3.90 0.23
C ASP A 132 16.45 -4.60 1.26
N LYS A 133 15.15 -4.74 0.99
CA LYS A 133 14.15 -5.31 1.91
C LYS A 133 13.44 -6.52 1.32
N LYS A 134 13.18 -7.52 2.16
CA LYS A 134 12.21 -8.57 1.83
C LYS A 134 10.78 -8.07 2.06
N PRO A 135 9.77 -8.71 1.46
CA PRO A 135 8.37 -8.41 1.74
C PRO A 135 8.03 -8.40 3.24
N GLU A 136 8.58 -9.35 4.00
CA GLU A 136 8.37 -9.46 5.45
C GLU A 136 9.06 -8.34 6.26
N ASP A 137 10.00 -7.61 5.68
CA ASP A 137 10.65 -6.43 6.28
C ASP A 137 9.90 -5.10 5.97
N ALA A 138 8.76 -5.19 5.29
CA ALA A 138 7.90 -4.04 5.00
C ALA A 138 7.25 -3.49 6.29
N THR A 139 6.70 -2.29 6.21
CA THR A 139 5.95 -1.70 7.31
C THR A 139 4.81 -2.62 7.73
N THR A 140 4.68 -2.83 9.04
CA THR A 140 3.71 -3.76 9.60
C THR A 140 2.34 -3.12 9.82
N THR A 141 1.28 -3.94 9.90
CA THR A 141 -0.06 -3.47 10.27
C THR A 141 -0.08 -2.84 11.66
N LYS A 142 0.76 -3.32 12.58
CA LYS A 142 0.96 -2.77 13.92
C LYS A 142 1.59 -1.38 13.87
N GLU A 143 2.65 -1.20 13.09
CA GLU A 143 3.28 0.12 12.90
C GLU A 143 2.30 1.13 12.30
N LEU A 144 1.50 0.72 11.29
CA LEU A 144 0.46 1.59 10.72
C LEU A 144 -0.58 2.03 11.78
N LEU A 145 -0.98 1.11 12.67
CA LEU A 145 -1.89 1.43 13.76
C LEU A 145 -1.26 2.40 14.78
N GLU A 146 0.01 2.21 15.12
CA GLU A 146 0.75 3.09 16.01
C GLU A 146 0.86 4.51 15.41
N MET A 147 1.21 4.61 14.13
CA MET A 147 1.25 5.88 13.39
C MET A 147 -0.12 6.58 13.39
N TYR A 148 -1.20 5.83 13.15
CA TYR A 148 -2.57 6.36 13.23
C TYR A 148 -2.90 6.92 14.62
N ASN A 149 -2.60 6.16 15.68
CA ASN A 149 -2.86 6.60 17.05
C ASN A 149 -2.06 7.86 17.42
N LEU A 150 -0.80 7.95 16.99
CA LEU A 150 0.03 9.15 17.16
C LEU A 150 -0.55 10.36 16.42
N GLN A 151 -1.05 10.17 15.20
CA GLN A 151 -1.71 11.22 14.41
C GLN A 151 -2.92 11.79 15.17
N ILE A 152 -3.82 10.92 15.67
CA ILE A 152 -5.00 11.34 16.45
C ILE A 152 -4.59 12.07 17.73
N LYS A 153 -3.56 11.58 18.43
CA LYS A 153 -3.04 12.22 19.65
C LYS A 153 -2.49 13.62 19.37
N ARG A 154 -1.79 13.83 18.24
CA ARG A 154 -1.29 15.14 17.82
C ARG A 154 -2.44 16.10 17.48
N ALA A 155 -3.45 15.62 16.75
CA ALA A 155 -4.62 16.43 16.40
C ALA A 155 -5.44 16.90 17.62
N ARG A 156 -5.38 16.16 18.73
CA ARG A 156 -6.10 16.48 19.98
C ARG A 156 -5.37 17.44 20.92
N LYS A 157 -4.07 17.68 20.74
CA LYS A 157 -3.36 18.68 21.55
C LYS A 157 -3.67 20.07 20.98
N PRO A 158 -4.40 20.94 21.69
CA PRO A 158 -4.47 22.35 21.32
C PRO A 158 -3.08 22.93 21.50
N THR A 159 -2.63 23.70 20.51
CA THR A 159 -1.48 24.60 20.65
C THR A 159 -1.69 25.59 21.79
#